data_AF-A0A5N7MJT8-F1
#
_entry.id   AF-A0A5N7MJT8-F1
#
_cell.length_a   1.000
_cell.length_b   1.000
_cell.length_c   1.000
_cell.angle_alpha   90.00
_cell.angle_beta   90.00
_cell.angle_gamma   90.00
#
_symmetry.space_group_name_H-M   'P 1'
#
loop_
_entity.id
_entity.type
_entity.pdbx_description
1 polymer ?
#
loop_
_entity_poly.entity_id
_entity_poly.type
_entity_poly.pdbx_seq_one_letter_code
_entity_poly.pdbx_strand_id
1 'polypeptide(L)'
;MSQTDLTRREMYDLVWSMPTERVAENFGLSEASLRKVYDRYRVPVPSRSYWTQKANGKDVKQTRLYRTDKPQDEWVYLSLSYAQPPATPPQANASERGQRLIRSRSSVESMIEPVEPLHDIHPTVMATARTLRGATPDADGTVRATGSGECGVVIGIANVERSIRVVDGLARALESRGLALHG
;
A
#
# COMPACT_ATOMS: atom_id res chain seq x y z
N MET A 1 -17.75 -1.66 4.18
CA MET A 1 -16.68 -1.25 3.24
C MET A 1 -17.38 -0.58 2.07
N SER A 2 -17.35 0.74 1.98
CA SER A 2 -18.01 1.45 0.87
C SER A 2 -17.00 1.60 -0.26
N GLN A 3 -17.17 0.83 -1.33
CA GLN A 3 -16.37 0.99 -2.54
C GLN A 3 -17.07 2.01 -3.44
N THR A 4 -16.35 3.04 -3.90
CA THR A 4 -16.87 3.95 -4.92
C THR A 4 -16.20 3.62 -6.24
N ASP A 5 -17.01 3.21 -7.21
CA ASP A 5 -16.57 2.90 -8.57
C ASP A 5 -16.73 4.17 -9.42
N LEU A 6 -15.61 4.71 -9.90
CA LEU A 6 -15.57 5.89 -10.75
C LEU A 6 -14.80 5.54 -12.01
N THR A 7 -15.13 6.14 -13.14
CA THR A 7 -14.30 6.04 -14.34
C THR A 7 -13.09 6.96 -14.24
N ARG A 8 -12.02 6.63 -14.97
CA ARG A 8 -10.82 7.47 -15.08
C ARG A 8 -11.12 8.88 -15.59
N ARG A 9 -12.14 8.99 -16.45
CA ARG A 9 -12.62 10.27 -16.97
C ARG A 9 -13.34 11.09 -15.90
N GLU A 10 -14.23 10.47 -15.13
CA GLU A 10 -14.90 11.14 -14.01
C GLU A 10 -13.90 11.63 -12.96
N MET A 11 -12.88 10.81 -12.64
CA MET A 11 -11.82 11.22 -11.73
C MET A 11 -11.04 12.43 -12.26
N TYR A 12 -10.75 12.46 -13.57
CA TYR A 12 -10.12 13.60 -14.21
C TYR A 12 -11.01 14.85 -14.14
N ASP A 13 -12.27 14.77 -14.55
CA ASP A 13 -13.18 15.91 -14.53
C ASP A 13 -13.33 16.49 -13.12
N LEU A 14 -13.35 15.62 -12.11
CA LEU A 14 -13.43 15.99 -10.71
C LEU A 14 -12.15 16.71 -10.23
N VAL A 15 -10.97 16.19 -10.57
CA VAL A 15 -9.67 16.79 -10.25
C VAL A 15 -9.42 18.14 -10.95
N TRP A 16 -10.04 18.38 -12.10
CA TRP A 16 -9.91 19.66 -12.82
C TRP A 16 -11.01 20.68 -12.48
N SER A 17 -12.10 20.25 -11.84
CA SER A 17 -13.17 21.12 -11.36
C SER A 17 -12.84 21.76 -10.01
N MET A 18 -12.30 20.99 -9.05
CA MET A 18 -12.03 21.45 -7.68
C MET A 18 -10.62 21.07 -7.18
N PRO A 19 -10.06 21.82 -6.21
CA PRO A 19 -8.76 21.49 -5.61
C PRO A 19 -8.76 20.12 -4.95
N THR A 20 -7.61 19.44 -4.97
CA THR A 20 -7.42 18.10 -4.39
C THR A 20 -7.88 17.98 -2.94
N GLU A 21 -7.74 19.06 -2.15
CA GLU A 21 -8.24 19.17 -0.77
C GLU A 21 -9.74 18.88 -0.70
N ARG A 22 -10.53 19.52 -1.56
CA ARG A 22 -12.00 19.33 -1.63
C ARG A 22 -12.37 17.95 -2.16
N VAL A 23 -11.59 17.42 -3.10
CA VAL A 23 -11.75 16.04 -3.60
C VAL A 23 -11.54 15.04 -2.47
N ALA A 24 -10.50 15.23 -1.65
CA ALA A 24 -10.20 14.43 -0.48
C ALA A 24 -11.36 14.43 0.52
N GLU A 25 -11.88 15.62 0.85
CA GLU A 25 -13.04 15.78 1.74
C GLU A 25 -14.26 15.02 1.22
N ASN A 26 -14.59 15.16 -0.06
CA ASN A 26 -15.79 14.56 -0.66
C ASN A 26 -15.76 13.01 -0.63
N PHE A 27 -14.57 12.43 -0.72
CA PHE A 27 -14.37 10.98 -0.63
C PHE A 27 -13.99 10.50 0.77
N GLY A 28 -13.84 11.38 1.77
CA GLY A 28 -13.31 11.00 3.10
C GLY A 28 -11.90 10.41 3.04
N LEU A 29 -11.10 10.81 2.06
CA LEU A 29 -9.74 10.33 1.82
C LEU A 29 -8.70 11.39 2.22
N SER A 30 -7.48 10.94 2.50
CA SER A 30 -6.34 11.87 2.60
C SER A 30 -5.82 12.26 1.22
N GLU A 31 -5.27 13.47 1.07
CA GLU A 31 -4.61 13.90 -0.17
C GLU A 31 -3.51 12.93 -0.63
N ALA A 32 -2.78 12.34 0.32
CA ALA A 32 -1.73 11.36 0.01
C ALA A 32 -2.32 10.06 -0.55
N SER A 33 -3.49 9.64 -0.06
CA SER A 33 -4.23 8.50 -0.58
C SER A 33 -4.70 8.77 -2.01
N LEU A 34 -5.28 9.95 -2.26
CA LEU A 34 -5.71 10.36 -3.60
C LEU A 34 -4.54 10.48 -4.57
N ARG A 35 -3.40 11.00 -4.14
CA ARG A 35 -2.21 11.09 -5.01
C ARG A 35 -1.75 9.72 -5.49
N LYS A 36 -1.76 8.70 -4.61
CA LYS A 36 -1.47 7.31 -5.00
C LYS A 36 -2.46 6.77 -6.04
N VAL A 37 -3.73 7.16 -5.94
CA VAL A 37 -4.77 6.80 -6.90
C VAL A 37 -4.49 7.49 -8.25
N TYR A 38 -4.21 8.78 -8.25
CA TYR A 38 -3.88 9.52 -9.48
C TYR A 38 -2.68 8.94 -10.20
N ASP A 39 -1.62 8.60 -9.46
CA ASP A 39 -0.41 7.99 -10.01
C ASP A 39 -0.70 6.58 -10.58
N ARG A 40 -1.48 5.76 -9.86
CA ARG A 40 -1.86 4.41 -10.30
C ARG A 40 -2.63 4.45 -11.62
N TYR A 41 -3.63 5.32 -11.72
CA TYR A 41 -4.50 5.41 -12.90
C TYR A 41 -4.03 6.45 -13.92
N ARG A 42 -2.82 7.00 -13.75
CA ARG A 42 -2.21 7.99 -14.65
C ARG A 42 -3.17 9.14 -14.98
N VAL A 43 -3.84 9.66 -13.96
CA VAL A 43 -4.74 10.82 -14.09
C VAL A 43 -3.88 12.08 -13.95
N PRO A 44 -3.79 12.93 -14.98
CA PRO A 44 -3.04 14.18 -14.89
C PRO A 44 -3.73 15.13 -13.90
N VAL A 45 -2.97 15.63 -12.95
CA VAL A 45 -3.44 16.52 -11.88
C VAL A 45 -2.96 17.95 -12.16
N PRO A 46 -3.80 18.99 -11.99
CA PRO A 46 -3.38 20.38 -12.11
C PRO A 46 -2.33 20.73 -11.06
N SER A 47 -1.35 21.55 -11.46
CA SER A 47 -0.34 22.06 -10.54
C SER A 47 -0.94 23.05 -9.53
N ARG A 48 -0.23 23.33 -8.44
CA ARG A 48 -0.64 24.39 -7.50
C ARG A 48 -0.72 25.75 -8.19
N SER A 49 0.21 26.03 -9.11
CA SER A 49 0.22 27.27 -9.89
C SER A 49 -0.99 27.40 -10.81
N TYR A 50 -1.54 26.29 -11.33
CA TYR A 50 -2.79 26.29 -12.09
C TYR A 50 -3.95 26.85 -11.25
N TRP A 51 -4.10 26.36 -10.01
CA TRP A 51 -5.15 26.84 -9.10
C TRP A 51 -4.98 28.31 -8.71
N THR A 52 -3.76 28.77 -8.47
CA THR A 52 -3.48 30.19 -8.22
C THR A 52 -3.84 31.05 -9.43
N GLN A 53 -3.51 30.61 -10.65
CA GLN A 53 -3.83 31.35 -11.87
C GLN A 53 -5.34 31.36 -12.14
N LYS A 54 -6.04 30.24 -11.92
CA LYS A 54 -7.50 30.12 -12.04
C LYS A 54 -8.22 31.03 -11.03
N ALA A 55 -7.76 31.09 -9.79
CA ALA A 55 -8.30 31.99 -8.76
C ALA A 55 -8.11 33.48 -9.11
N ASN A 56 -7.03 33.81 -9.83
CA ASN A 56 -6.74 35.16 -10.31
C ASN A 56 -7.40 35.49 -11.66
N GLY A 57 -8.33 34.65 -12.14
CA GLY A 57 -9.07 34.88 -13.39
C GLY A 57 -8.24 34.78 -14.66
N LYS A 58 -7.04 34.17 -14.62
CA LYS A 58 -6.20 33.99 -15.81
C LYS A 58 -6.65 32.76 -16.60
N ASP A 59 -6.59 32.89 -17.93
CA ASP A 59 -6.82 31.76 -18.83
C ASP A 59 -5.70 30.73 -18.68
N VAL A 60 -6.05 29.52 -18.27
CA VAL A 60 -5.12 28.43 -17.96
C VAL A 60 -5.44 27.20 -18.78
N LYS A 61 -4.41 26.68 -19.46
CA LYS A 61 -4.56 25.48 -20.30
C LYS A 61 -4.73 24.24 -19.43
N GLN A 62 -5.83 23.52 -19.66
CA GLN A 62 -6.09 22.22 -19.07
C GLN A 62 -5.32 21.13 -19.83
N THR A 63 -4.56 20.31 -19.10
CA THR A 63 -3.81 19.17 -19.66
C THR A 63 -4.80 18.10 -20.06
N ARG A 64 -4.83 17.74 -21.35
CA ARG A 64 -5.74 16.70 -21.86
C ARG A 64 -5.50 15.36 -21.16
N LEU A 65 -6.57 14.63 -20.88
CA LEU A 65 -6.51 13.26 -20.39
C LEU A 65 -5.95 12.36 -21.51
N TYR A 66 -4.79 11.73 -21.26
CA TYR A 66 -4.19 10.78 -22.20
C TYR A 66 -5.08 9.54 -22.34
N ARG A 67 -5.26 9.01 -23.55
CA ARG A 67 -5.87 7.69 -23.73
C ARG A 67 -4.96 6.64 -23.08
N THR A 68 -5.58 5.63 -22.47
CA THR A 68 -4.87 4.48 -21.90
C THR A 68 -5.15 3.29 -22.82
N ASP A 69 -4.14 2.47 -23.09
CA ASP A 69 -4.30 1.28 -23.94
C ASP A 69 -4.76 0.06 -23.14
N LYS A 70 -4.80 0.18 -21.81
CA LYS A 70 -5.14 -0.89 -20.87
C LYS A 70 -6.58 -0.79 -20.37
N PRO A 71 -7.47 -1.76 -20.65
CA PRO A 71 -8.86 -1.71 -20.20
C PRO A 71 -8.99 -1.68 -18.66
N GLN A 72 -8.01 -2.22 -17.93
CA GLN A 72 -7.99 -2.20 -16.47
C GLN A 72 -7.80 -0.80 -15.84
N ASP A 73 -7.31 0.18 -16.61
CA ASP A 73 -7.05 1.54 -16.10
C ASP A 73 -8.23 2.49 -16.39
N GLU A 74 -9.32 1.98 -17.00
CA GLU A 74 -10.54 2.74 -17.29
C GLU A 74 -11.41 2.94 -16.04
N TRP A 75 -11.31 2.02 -15.07
CA TRP A 75 -12.06 2.03 -13.83
C TRP A 75 -11.16 2.36 -12.64
N VAL A 76 -11.55 3.37 -11.88
CA VAL A 76 -10.89 3.87 -10.67
C VAL A 76 -11.65 3.39 -9.46
N TYR A 77 -11.10 2.40 -8.77
CA TYR A 77 -11.64 1.88 -7.52
C TYR A 77 -11.08 2.67 -6.32
N LEU A 78 -11.96 3.38 -5.60
CA LEU A 78 -11.63 4.01 -4.33
C LEU A 78 -12.08 3.11 -3.18
N SER A 79 -11.11 2.51 -2.48
CA SER A 79 -11.38 1.81 -1.21
C SER A 79 -11.50 2.83 -0.09
N LEU A 80 -12.73 3.22 0.24
CA LEU A 80 -13.01 4.15 1.33
C LEU A 80 -12.91 3.40 2.66
N SER A 81 -11.69 3.34 3.19
CA SER A 81 -11.50 3.12 4.62
C SER A 81 -11.83 4.46 5.28
N TYR A 82 -12.99 4.58 5.95
CA TYR A 82 -13.27 5.72 6.82
C TYR A 82 -12.25 5.71 7.97
N ALA A 83 -11.04 6.20 7.72
CA ALA A 83 -10.21 6.72 8.78
C ALA A 83 -10.90 8.00 9.21
N GLN A 84 -11.65 7.97 10.32
CA GLN A 84 -12.14 9.20 10.92
C GLN A 84 -10.95 10.18 10.98
N PRO A 85 -11.08 11.39 10.43
CA PRO A 85 -10.06 12.39 10.67
C PRO A 85 -9.95 12.54 12.19
N PRO A 86 -8.73 12.52 12.76
CA PRO A 86 -8.58 12.78 14.18
C PRO A 86 -9.29 14.11 14.48
N ALA A 87 -10.07 14.16 15.56
CA ALA A 87 -10.93 15.29 15.93
C ALA A 87 -10.19 16.62 16.17
N THR A 88 -8.87 16.66 15.94
CA THR A 88 -7.99 17.79 16.17
C THR A 88 -7.08 17.99 14.94
N PRO A 89 -7.05 19.19 14.34
CA PRO A 89 -6.02 19.54 13.36
C PRO A 89 -4.65 19.40 14.05
N PRO A 90 -3.69 18.64 13.46
CA PRO A 90 -2.35 18.55 14.03
C PRO A 90 -1.70 19.92 13.91
N GLN A 91 -1.32 20.52 15.03
CA GLN A 91 -0.44 21.68 15.02
C GLN A 91 0.89 21.25 14.41
N ALA A 92 1.26 21.89 13.30
CA ALA A 92 2.40 21.51 12.48
C ALA A 92 3.74 21.82 13.18
N ASN A 93 4.22 20.87 13.99
CA ASN A 93 5.58 20.91 14.51
C ASN A 93 6.50 20.16 13.53
N ALA A 94 7.44 20.90 12.94
CA ALA A 94 8.33 20.42 11.87
C ALA A 94 9.20 19.21 12.26
N SER A 95 9.34 18.90 13.55
CA SER A 95 10.07 17.76 14.10
C SER A 95 9.34 16.41 13.95
N GLU A 96 8.03 16.40 13.72
CA GLU A 96 7.22 15.16 13.72
C GLU A 96 7.22 14.42 12.37
N ARG A 97 7.64 15.07 11.27
CA ARG A 97 7.64 14.46 9.92
C ARG A 97 8.52 13.21 9.84
N GLY A 98 9.67 13.20 10.54
CA GLY A 98 10.54 12.03 10.61
C GLY A 98 9.97 10.89 11.46
N GLN A 99 9.26 11.22 12.54
CA GLN A 99 8.70 10.23 13.46
C GLN A 99 7.41 9.57 12.93
N ARG A 100 6.65 10.25 12.06
CA ARG A 100 5.37 9.73 11.53
C ARG A 100 5.54 8.58 10.54
N LEU A 101 6.61 8.56 9.75
CA LEU A 101 6.91 7.45 8.83
C LEU A 101 7.21 6.15 9.59
N ILE A 102 7.87 6.24 10.75
CA ILE A 102 8.15 5.11 11.65
C ILE A 102 6.87 4.69 12.38
N ARG A 103 6.09 5.66 12.89
CA ARG A 103 4.87 5.39 13.69
C ARG A 103 3.69 4.86 12.88
N SER A 104 3.57 5.19 11.58
CA SER A 104 2.53 4.63 10.72
C SER A 104 2.70 3.14 10.40
N ARG A 105 3.91 2.60 10.61
CA ARG A 105 4.15 1.14 10.65
C ARG A 105 3.95 0.52 12.04
N SER A 106 3.94 1.33 13.11
CA SER A 106 3.93 0.84 14.49
C SER A 106 2.53 0.75 15.14
N SER A 107 1.44 1.04 14.42
CA SER A 107 0.10 0.89 15.01
C SER A 107 -0.45 -0.54 14.99
N VAL A 108 0.29 -1.49 14.41
CA VAL A 108 0.22 -2.89 14.83
C VAL A 108 1.46 -3.13 15.68
N GLU A 109 1.48 -2.55 16.87
CA GLU A 109 2.29 -3.10 17.97
C GLU A 109 1.72 -4.51 18.17
N SER A 110 2.28 -5.46 17.42
CA SER A 110 1.91 -6.85 17.51
C SER A 110 2.11 -7.22 18.98
N MET A 111 1.04 -7.54 19.69
CA MET A 111 1.16 -8.50 20.78
C MET A 111 1.78 -9.74 20.15
N ILE A 112 3.10 -9.89 20.27
CA ILE A 112 3.82 -11.06 19.77
C ILE A 112 3.57 -12.13 20.83
N GLU A 113 2.45 -12.83 20.73
CA GLU A 113 2.36 -14.10 21.41
C GLU A 113 3.44 -15.03 20.85
N PRO A 114 4.19 -15.75 21.70
CA PRO A 114 5.19 -16.71 21.24
C PRO A 114 4.53 -17.73 20.31
N VAL A 115 4.93 -17.74 19.03
CA VAL A 115 4.50 -18.77 18.09
C VAL A 115 5.44 -19.94 18.26
N GLU A 116 4.90 -21.10 18.67
CA GLU A 116 5.68 -22.33 18.71
C GLU A 116 6.18 -22.70 17.30
N PRO A 117 7.44 -23.15 17.17
CA PRO A 117 7.99 -23.54 15.88
C PRO A 117 7.20 -24.68 15.23
N LEU A 118 6.86 -24.51 13.95
CA LEU A 118 6.29 -25.61 13.16
C LEU A 118 7.36 -26.66 12.88
N HIS A 119 7.03 -27.92 13.19
CA HIS A 119 7.87 -29.09 12.92
C HIS A 119 7.49 -29.77 11.60
N ASP A 120 6.20 -29.78 11.25
CA ASP A 120 5.68 -30.25 9.96
C ASP A 120 5.49 -29.07 8.99
N ILE A 121 6.50 -28.81 8.17
CA ILE A 121 6.51 -27.71 7.20
C ILE A 121 6.34 -28.28 5.80
N HIS A 122 5.52 -27.60 5.01
CA HIS A 122 5.27 -27.92 3.62
C HIS A 122 6.57 -28.01 2.79
N PRO A 123 6.73 -29.01 1.90
CA PRO A 123 7.98 -29.24 1.17
C PRO A 123 8.51 -28.02 0.41
N THR A 124 7.63 -27.24 -0.21
CA THR A 124 8.00 -26.02 -0.97
C THR A 124 8.42 -24.85 -0.07
N VAL A 125 8.06 -24.88 1.21
CA VAL A 125 8.38 -23.84 2.19
C VAL A 125 9.61 -24.20 3.02
N MET A 126 10.01 -25.48 3.01
CA MET A 126 11.11 -26.00 3.82
C MET A 126 12.44 -25.28 3.57
N ALA A 127 12.76 -24.95 2.31
CA ALA A 127 13.96 -24.18 1.97
C ALA A 127 13.93 -22.79 2.61
N THR A 128 12.81 -22.07 2.44
CA THR A 128 12.57 -20.77 3.08
C THR A 128 12.72 -20.84 4.60
N ALA A 129 12.13 -21.84 5.25
CA ALA A 129 12.19 -22.00 6.70
C ALA A 129 13.61 -22.27 7.21
N ARG A 130 14.39 -23.10 6.51
CA ARG A 130 15.80 -23.37 6.84
C ARG A 130 16.64 -22.10 6.74
N THR A 131 16.48 -21.34 5.66
CA THR A 131 17.21 -20.10 5.44
C THR A 131 16.88 -19.06 6.51
N LEU A 132 15.59 -18.87 6.84
CA LEU A 132 15.19 -17.90 7.86
C LEU A 132 15.66 -18.26 9.27
N ARG A 133 15.61 -19.56 9.65
CA ARG A 133 16.05 -20.02 10.98
C ARG A 133 17.57 -19.98 11.16
N GLY A 134 18.33 -20.12 10.07
CA GLY A 134 19.80 -20.07 10.06
C GLY A 134 20.38 -18.68 9.79
N ALA A 135 19.57 -17.72 9.36
CA ALA A 135 20.05 -16.40 8.98
C ALA A 135 20.40 -15.52 10.19
N THR A 136 21.54 -14.86 10.12
CA THR A 136 21.91 -13.78 11.03
C THR A 136 21.24 -12.47 10.58
N PRO A 137 20.67 -11.68 11.50
CA PRO A 137 20.07 -10.41 11.14
C PRO A 137 21.12 -9.43 10.61
N ASP A 138 20.75 -8.65 9.59
CA ASP A 138 21.56 -7.54 9.07
C ASP A 138 21.55 -6.33 10.03
N ALA A 139 22.24 -5.24 9.69
CA ALA A 139 22.30 -4.00 10.46
C ALA A 139 20.91 -3.43 10.82
N ASP A 140 19.91 -3.69 9.97
CA ASP A 140 18.51 -3.29 10.18
C ASP A 140 17.67 -4.31 11.00
N GLY A 141 18.29 -5.36 11.55
CA GLY A 141 17.59 -6.39 12.33
C GLY A 141 16.73 -7.35 11.50
N THR A 142 16.98 -7.44 10.18
CA THR A 142 16.18 -8.24 9.25
C THR A 142 16.92 -9.46 8.73
N VAL A 143 16.16 -10.52 8.43
CA VAL A 143 16.62 -11.76 7.79
C VAL A 143 15.91 -11.94 6.45
N ARG A 144 16.56 -12.65 5.53
CA ARG A 144 16.14 -12.77 4.13
C ARG A 144 16.21 -14.20 3.64
N ALA A 145 15.17 -14.63 2.94
CA ALA A 145 15.12 -15.87 2.18
C ALA A 145 14.65 -15.56 0.76
N THR A 146 15.61 -15.25 -0.13
CA THR A 146 15.40 -14.89 -1.54
C THR A 146 16.23 -15.73 -2.51
N GLY A 147 16.74 -16.87 -2.07
CA GLY A 147 17.43 -17.85 -2.89
C GLY A 147 16.49 -18.60 -3.85
N SER A 148 17.08 -19.38 -4.76
CA SER A 148 16.32 -20.31 -5.61
C SER A 148 15.67 -21.40 -4.75
N GLY A 149 14.40 -21.72 -4.98
CA GLY A 149 13.65 -22.64 -4.12
C GLY A 149 12.98 -21.99 -2.91
N GLU A 150 13.10 -20.67 -2.74
CA GLU A 150 12.58 -19.93 -1.57
C GLU A 150 11.43 -18.97 -1.94
N CYS A 151 10.57 -18.68 -0.97
CA CYS A 151 9.37 -17.85 -1.18
C CYS A 151 9.65 -16.33 -1.26
N GLY A 152 10.90 -15.89 -1.36
CA GLY A 152 11.26 -14.50 -1.62
C GLY A 152 10.82 -13.51 -0.52
N VAL A 153 11.20 -13.75 0.73
CA VAL A 153 10.74 -12.97 1.90
C VAL A 153 11.87 -12.22 2.63
N VAL A 154 11.54 -11.06 3.19
CA VAL A 154 12.42 -10.23 4.03
C VAL A 154 11.63 -9.79 5.25
N ILE A 155 12.10 -10.14 6.45
CA ILE A 155 11.35 -9.95 7.69
C ILE A 155 12.29 -9.59 8.84
N GLY A 156 11.78 -8.91 9.86
CA GLY A 156 12.51 -8.74 11.12
C GLY A 156 12.72 -10.09 11.82
N ILE A 157 13.86 -10.26 12.51
CA ILE A 157 14.21 -11.53 13.18
C ILE A 157 13.12 -12.01 14.17
N ALA A 158 12.42 -11.09 14.82
CA ALA A 158 11.32 -11.41 15.73
C ALA A 158 10.11 -12.09 15.07
N ASN A 159 9.99 -12.04 13.73
CA ASN A 159 8.83 -12.53 12.98
C ASN A 159 9.11 -13.83 12.20
N VAL A 160 10.25 -14.49 12.41
CA VAL A 160 10.66 -15.68 11.64
C VAL A 160 9.61 -16.80 11.70
N GLU A 161 9.28 -17.30 12.89
CA GLU A 161 8.35 -18.43 13.03
C GLU A 161 6.92 -18.10 12.56
N ARG A 162 6.48 -16.87 12.80
CA ARG A 162 5.17 -16.40 12.32
C ARG A 162 5.12 -16.38 10.79
N SER A 163 6.19 -15.91 10.16
CA SER A 163 6.26 -15.84 8.70
C SER A 163 6.31 -17.23 8.07
N ILE A 164 7.08 -18.16 8.67
CA ILE A 164 7.08 -19.57 8.28
C ILE A 164 5.66 -20.14 8.32
N ARG A 165 4.91 -19.90 9.40
CA ARG A 165 3.54 -20.39 9.56
C ARG A 165 2.56 -19.81 8.54
N VAL A 166 2.70 -18.52 8.21
CA VAL A 166 1.85 -17.86 7.19
C VAL A 166 2.13 -18.44 5.81
N VAL A 167 3.40 -18.59 5.44
CA VAL A 167 3.80 -19.12 4.14
C VAL A 167 3.45 -20.60 4.01
N ASP A 168 3.61 -21.40 5.07
CA ASP A 168 3.17 -22.81 5.14
C ASP A 168 1.66 -22.94 4.94
N GLY A 169 0.87 -22.16 5.69
CA GLY A 169 -0.59 -22.15 5.57
C GLY A 169 -1.06 -21.76 4.17
N LEU A 170 -0.39 -20.77 3.55
CA LEU A 170 -0.65 -20.40 2.17
C LEU A 170 -0.33 -21.55 1.21
N ALA A 171 0.79 -22.24 1.39
CA ALA A 171 1.19 -23.34 0.53
C ALA A 171 0.16 -24.48 0.55
N ARG A 172 -0.22 -24.93 1.76
CA ARG A 172 -1.25 -25.97 1.94
C ARG A 172 -2.62 -25.54 1.39
N ALA A 173 -2.97 -24.27 1.55
CA ALA A 173 -4.22 -23.73 1.03
C ALA A 173 -4.26 -23.62 -0.50
N LEU A 174 -3.11 -23.46 -1.15
CA LEU A 174 -3.00 -23.48 -2.61
C LEU A 174 -3.06 -24.91 -3.14
N GLU A 175 -2.37 -25.85 -2.50
CA GLU A 175 -2.43 -27.27 -2.89
C GLU A 175 -3.84 -27.86 -2.74
N SER A 176 -4.56 -27.50 -1.66
CA SER A 176 -5.96 -27.96 -1.49
C SER A 176 -6.91 -27.44 -2.57
N ARG A 177 -6.50 -26.41 -3.33
CA ARG A 177 -7.20 -25.87 -4.50
C ARG A 177 -6.68 -26.43 -5.82
N GLY A 178 -5.77 -27.41 -5.79
CA GLY A 178 -5.16 -28.00 -6.97
C GLY A 178 -4.07 -27.14 -7.63
N LEU A 179 -3.59 -26.10 -6.94
CA LEU A 179 -2.52 -25.23 -7.44
C LEU A 179 -1.17 -25.75 -6.93
N ALA A 180 -0.42 -26.40 -7.82
CA ALA A 180 0.90 -26.93 -7.50
C ALA A 180 1.93 -25.80 -7.39
N LEU A 181 2.54 -25.67 -6.22
CA LEU A 181 3.65 -24.75 -6.00
C LEU A 181 4.96 -25.41 -6.44
N HIS A 182 5.69 -24.72 -7.30
CA HIS A 182 7.03 -25.11 -7.72
C HIS A 182 7.98 -24.06 -7.15
N GLY A 183 8.95 -24.50 -6.34
CA GLY A 183 10.01 -23.65 -5.78
C GLY A 183 11.19 -23.54 -6.73
#